data_AF-A0A0S4JIZ9-F1
#
_entry.id   AF-A0A0S4JIZ9-F1
#
_cell.length_a   1.000
_cell.length_b   1.000
_cell.length_c   1.000
_cell.angle_alpha   90.00
_cell.angle_beta   90.00
_cell.angle_gamma   90.00
#
_symmetry.space_group_name_H-M   'P 1'
#
loop_
_entity.id
_entity.type
_entity.pdbx_description
1 polymer ?
#
loop_
_entity_poly.entity_id
_entity_poly.type
_entity_poly.pdbx_seq_one_letter_code
_entity_poly.pdbx_strand_id
1 'polypeptide(L)'
;MLKRCARLLDQTTGPHKSYKYTYVPDPRKLAPIESTQRAEVVPTAIRPPSSYVPNVETFLEKIDIHRGAPTSDFKATFKDWADLMTCSKRELGKRGVPRKTTKAIRTAVGAWHNGTPPERFDTKAEWLYFKQFKTLDYSQRVIPELPEKYRPHMNGIDAPPLPDYRAINQMPAWAAAEEERLKAKLAAKKH
;
A
#
# COMPACT_ATOMS: atom_id res chain seq x y z
N MET A 1 27.95 46.57 -62.04
CA MET A 1 28.11 45.10 -62.21
C MET A 1 27.09 44.36 -61.34
N LEU A 2 25.86 44.17 -61.82
CA LEU A 2 24.77 43.53 -61.05
C LEU A 2 23.82 42.76 -61.99
N LYS A 3 24.33 41.81 -62.80
CA LYS A 3 23.52 41.12 -63.83
C LYS A 3 23.72 39.60 -63.96
N ARG A 4 24.15 38.89 -62.90
CA ARG A 4 24.37 37.42 -62.99
C ARG A 4 23.81 36.54 -61.87
N CYS A 5 22.99 37.06 -60.94
CA CYS A 5 22.43 36.20 -59.87
C CYS A 5 20.94 35.82 -60.04
N ALA A 6 20.21 36.35 -61.03
CA ALA A 6 18.76 36.15 -61.13
C ALA A 6 18.29 34.95 -61.99
N ARG A 7 19.17 34.29 -62.76
CA ARG A 7 18.76 33.25 -63.74
C ARG A 7 18.51 31.85 -63.15
N LEU A 8 18.79 31.63 -61.87
CA LEU A 8 18.64 30.32 -61.22
C LEU A 8 17.39 30.21 -60.33
N LEU A 9 16.61 31.29 -60.18
CA LEU A 9 15.44 31.31 -59.29
C LEU A 9 14.12 30.91 -59.98
N ASP A 10 14.07 30.91 -61.32
CA ASP A 10 12.85 30.62 -62.09
C ASP A 10 12.69 29.14 -62.51
N GLN A 11 13.48 28.22 -61.94
CA GLN A 11 13.38 26.79 -62.29
C GLN A 11 12.59 26.01 -61.24
N THR A 12 11.52 25.34 -61.67
CA THR A 12 10.79 24.35 -60.85
C THR A 12 11.72 23.22 -60.42
N THR A 13 11.61 22.79 -59.16
CA THR A 13 12.46 21.77 -58.55
C THR A 13 12.28 20.39 -59.18
N GLY A 14 13.40 19.76 -59.54
CA GLY A 14 13.44 18.40 -60.07
C GLY A 14 13.55 18.30 -61.60
N PRO A 15 13.95 17.13 -62.13
CA PRO A 15 14.29 16.97 -63.55
C PRO A 15 13.07 16.96 -64.47
N HIS A 16 11.93 16.46 -64.00
CA HIS A 16 10.75 16.26 -64.85
C HIS A 16 10.00 17.56 -65.17
N LYS A 17 9.96 18.54 -64.24
CA LYS A 17 9.31 19.86 -64.37
C LYS A 17 7.81 19.89 -64.76
N SER A 18 7.22 18.74 -65.06
CA SER A 18 5.81 18.55 -65.44
C SER A 18 4.92 18.04 -64.31
N TYR A 19 5.51 17.44 -63.26
CA TYR A 19 4.78 16.88 -62.13
C TYR A 19 4.70 17.88 -60.96
N LYS A 20 3.51 17.95 -60.32
CA LYS A 20 3.30 18.76 -59.11
C LYS A 20 4.18 18.31 -57.94
N TYR A 21 4.47 17.02 -57.83
CA TYR A 21 5.34 16.44 -56.81
C TYR A 21 6.48 15.69 -57.48
N THR A 22 7.72 16.14 -57.30
CA THR A 22 8.91 15.58 -57.97
C THR A 22 9.10 14.09 -57.68
N TYR A 23 8.83 13.66 -56.45
CA TYR A 23 8.97 12.26 -56.01
C TYR A 23 7.67 11.44 -56.12
N VAL A 24 6.59 12.05 -56.60
CA VAL A 24 5.25 11.43 -56.76
C VAL A 24 4.89 10.51 -55.56
N PRO A 25 4.76 11.08 -54.34
CA PRO A 25 4.40 10.26 -53.19
C PRO A 25 2.99 9.67 -53.37
N ASP A 26 2.70 8.58 -52.64
CA ASP A 26 1.32 8.08 -52.51
C ASP A 26 0.40 9.24 -52.07
N PRO A 27 -0.70 9.51 -52.78
CA PRO A 27 -1.62 10.60 -52.44
C PRO A 27 -2.10 10.57 -50.98
N ARG A 28 -2.20 9.39 -50.35
CA ARG A 28 -2.58 9.24 -48.93
C ARG A 28 -1.53 9.77 -47.96
N LYS A 29 -0.26 9.87 -48.37
CA LYS A 29 0.80 10.49 -47.58
C LYS A 29 0.57 11.99 -47.38
N LEU A 30 -0.16 12.62 -48.30
CA LEU A 30 -0.49 14.04 -48.26
C LEU A 30 -1.83 14.32 -47.58
N ALA A 31 -2.59 13.27 -47.22
CA ALA A 31 -3.84 13.42 -46.49
C ALA A 31 -3.55 13.88 -45.05
N PRO A 32 -4.29 14.87 -44.52
CA PRO A 32 -4.11 15.31 -43.15
C PRO A 32 -4.60 14.26 -42.16
N ILE A 33 -4.09 14.32 -40.93
CA ILE A 33 -4.57 13.51 -39.80
C ILE A 33 -5.06 14.48 -38.73
N GLU A 34 -6.37 14.50 -38.50
CA GLU A 34 -7.00 15.27 -37.43
C GLU A 34 -6.92 14.52 -36.10
N SER A 35 -6.98 15.25 -34.98
CA SER A 35 -6.96 14.66 -33.64
C SER A 35 -7.99 15.31 -32.73
N THR A 36 -8.69 14.50 -31.94
CA THR A 36 -9.64 14.94 -30.92
C THR A 36 -9.14 14.49 -29.56
N GLN A 37 -9.07 15.40 -28.57
CA GLN A 37 -8.62 15.04 -27.23
C GLN A 37 -9.76 14.43 -26.41
N ARG A 38 -9.44 13.48 -25.50
CA ARG A 38 -10.45 12.90 -24.59
C ARG A 38 -11.18 13.95 -23.75
N ALA A 39 -10.51 15.05 -23.40
CA ALA A 39 -11.10 16.14 -22.63
C ALA A 39 -12.26 16.85 -23.38
N GLU A 40 -12.28 16.82 -24.71
CA GLU A 40 -13.39 17.33 -25.53
C GLU A 40 -14.61 16.40 -25.46
N VAL A 41 -14.38 15.10 -25.30
CA VAL A 41 -15.44 14.09 -25.23
C VAL A 41 -16.01 13.96 -23.82
N VAL A 42 -15.14 13.91 -22.82
CA VAL A 42 -15.53 13.68 -21.42
C VAL A 42 -14.73 14.61 -20.50
N PRO A 43 -15.40 15.50 -19.75
CA PRO A 43 -14.73 16.37 -18.79
C PRO A 43 -14.19 15.56 -17.61
N THR A 44 -13.09 16.02 -17.03
CA THR A 44 -12.55 15.46 -15.79
C THR A 44 -12.98 16.32 -14.61
N ALA A 45 -13.94 15.83 -13.83
CA ALA A 45 -14.43 16.53 -12.64
C ALA A 45 -13.64 16.14 -11.38
N ILE A 46 -13.30 17.13 -10.56
CA ILE A 46 -12.65 16.91 -9.26
C ILE A 46 -13.69 17.03 -8.16
N ARG A 47 -13.90 15.94 -7.42
CA ARG A 47 -14.78 15.98 -6.23
C ARG A 47 -14.08 16.76 -5.11
N PRO A 48 -14.79 17.63 -4.37
CA PRO A 48 -14.20 18.32 -3.22
C PRO A 48 -13.85 17.32 -2.10
N PRO A 49 -12.94 17.71 -1.19
CA PRO A 49 -12.73 16.96 0.05
C PRO A 49 -14.01 16.89 0.87
N SER A 50 -14.17 15.80 1.63
CA SER A 50 -15.36 15.57 2.47
C SER A 50 -14.99 15.65 3.95
N SER A 51 -15.96 15.64 4.86
CA SER A 51 -15.67 15.52 6.29
C SER A 51 -14.90 14.24 6.65
N TYR A 52 -15.14 13.14 5.93
CA TYR A 52 -14.44 11.86 6.14
C TYR A 52 -12.97 11.91 5.67
N VAL A 53 -12.69 12.73 4.66
CA VAL A 53 -11.34 12.96 4.12
C VAL A 53 -11.17 14.45 3.83
N PRO A 54 -10.79 15.25 4.85
CA PRO A 54 -10.67 16.70 4.69
C PRO A 54 -9.44 17.11 3.89
N ASN A 55 -8.35 16.34 4.00
CA ASN A 55 -7.04 16.73 3.49
C ASN A 55 -6.38 15.62 2.65
N VAL A 56 -5.40 15.99 1.83
CA VAL A 56 -4.53 15.07 1.08
C VAL A 56 -3.91 14.03 1.99
N GLU A 57 -3.36 14.47 3.12
CA GLU A 57 -2.67 13.59 4.06
C GLU A 57 -3.60 12.54 4.63
N THR A 58 -4.81 12.95 5.04
CA THR A 58 -5.82 12.02 5.54
C THR A 58 -6.26 11.02 4.48
N PHE A 59 -6.32 11.43 3.20
CA PHE A 59 -6.64 10.49 2.11
C PHE A 59 -5.55 9.44 1.96
N LEU A 60 -4.29 9.88 1.96
CA LEU A 60 -3.13 9.01 1.82
C LEU A 60 -2.97 8.07 3.01
N GLU A 61 -3.28 8.50 4.24
CA GLU A 61 -3.33 7.62 5.41
C GLU A 61 -4.43 6.57 5.31
N LYS A 62 -5.64 6.97 4.89
CA LYS A 62 -6.79 6.07 4.79
C LYS A 62 -6.60 4.97 3.75
N ILE A 63 -5.83 5.23 2.70
CA ILE A 63 -5.52 4.23 1.67
C ILE A 63 -4.27 3.41 2.01
N ASP A 64 -3.59 3.69 3.13
CA ASP A 64 -2.36 3.03 3.54
C ASP A 64 -2.58 1.71 4.26
N ILE A 65 -3.16 0.77 3.53
CA ILE A 65 -3.67 -0.51 4.05
C ILE A 65 -2.65 -1.65 3.90
N HIS A 66 -1.74 -1.52 2.93
CA HIS A 66 -0.89 -2.63 2.50
C HIS A 66 0.59 -2.26 2.64
N ARG A 67 1.35 -3.09 3.37
CA ARG A 67 2.77 -2.82 3.69
C ARG A 67 3.69 -2.65 2.48
N GLY A 68 3.38 -3.33 1.38
CA GLY A 68 4.11 -3.22 0.11
C GLY A 68 3.69 -2.03 -0.78
N ALA A 69 2.81 -1.16 -0.31
CA ALA A 69 2.37 0.05 -0.98
C ALA A 69 2.21 1.19 0.05
N PRO A 70 3.33 1.66 0.65
CA PRO A 70 3.27 2.70 1.68
C PRO A 70 2.84 4.02 1.04
N THR A 71 1.59 4.40 1.24
CA THR A 71 0.99 5.59 0.60
C THR A 71 1.10 6.83 1.48
N SER A 72 1.09 6.65 2.80
CA SER A 72 1.29 7.72 3.78
C SER A 72 2.66 8.39 3.69
N ASP A 73 3.67 7.68 3.19
CA ASP A 73 5.05 8.19 3.11
C ASP A 73 5.20 9.28 2.03
N PHE A 74 4.24 9.37 1.11
CA PHE A 74 4.28 10.29 -0.04
C PHE A 74 3.39 11.53 0.16
N LYS A 75 3.07 11.89 1.40
CA LYS A 75 2.29 13.11 1.72
C LYS A 75 2.91 14.38 1.15
N ALA A 76 4.21 14.55 1.34
CA ALA A 76 4.97 15.71 0.87
C ALA A 76 5.11 15.78 -0.67
N THR A 77 4.73 14.71 -1.39
CA THR A 77 4.82 14.65 -2.86
C THR A 77 3.71 15.45 -3.56
N PHE A 78 2.64 15.79 -2.85
CA PHE A 78 1.48 16.48 -3.39
C PHE A 78 1.34 17.85 -2.75
N LYS A 79 1.09 18.87 -3.58
CA LYS A 79 0.91 20.23 -3.09
C LYS A 79 -0.44 20.42 -2.40
N ASP A 80 -1.50 19.93 -3.06
CA ASP A 80 -2.88 20.14 -2.65
C ASP A 80 -3.80 19.00 -3.15
N TRP A 81 -5.09 19.12 -2.82
CA TRP A 81 -6.10 18.14 -3.20
C TRP A 81 -6.25 17.98 -4.71
N ALA A 82 -6.22 19.09 -5.46
CA ALA A 82 -6.38 19.06 -6.91
C ALA A 82 -5.18 18.36 -7.58
N ASP A 83 -3.97 18.62 -7.09
CA ASP A 83 -2.73 17.99 -7.54
C ASP A 83 -2.79 16.47 -7.35
N LEU A 84 -3.23 15.99 -6.19
CA LEU A 84 -3.43 14.56 -5.95
C LEU A 84 -4.45 13.93 -6.92
N MET A 85 -5.61 14.58 -7.11
CA MET A 85 -6.72 14.02 -7.89
C MET A 85 -6.41 13.99 -9.40
N THR A 86 -5.65 14.97 -9.89
CA THR A 86 -5.33 15.10 -11.32
C THR A 86 -4.06 14.35 -11.74
N CYS A 87 -3.13 14.10 -10.80
CA CYS A 87 -1.86 13.43 -11.08
C CYS A 87 -2.01 12.09 -11.81
N SER A 88 -1.48 11.99 -13.01
CA SER A 88 -1.45 10.76 -13.80
C SER A 88 -0.45 9.74 -13.25
N LYS A 89 -0.59 8.47 -13.64
CA LYS A 89 0.40 7.41 -13.30
C LYS A 89 1.81 7.79 -13.73
N ARG A 90 1.95 8.49 -14.86
CA ARG A 90 3.24 8.92 -15.41
C ARG A 90 3.87 10.01 -14.54
N GLU A 91 3.09 10.97 -14.09
CA GLU A 91 3.57 12.04 -13.19
C GLU A 91 3.98 11.50 -11.84
N LEU A 92 3.19 10.59 -11.26
CA LEU A 92 3.54 9.91 -10.02
C LEU A 92 4.90 9.18 -10.14
N GLY A 93 5.13 8.50 -11.27
CA GLY A 93 6.42 7.89 -11.56
C GLY A 93 7.57 8.90 -11.66
N LYS A 94 7.34 10.06 -12.29
CA LYS A 94 8.34 11.15 -12.35
C LYS A 94 8.66 11.73 -10.97
N ARG A 95 7.69 11.73 -10.04
CA ARG A 95 7.86 12.17 -8.64
C ARG A 95 8.54 11.12 -7.75
N GLY A 96 9.00 10.01 -8.31
CA GLY A 96 9.70 8.95 -7.57
C GLY A 96 8.79 7.99 -6.80
N VAL A 97 7.46 8.02 -7.03
CA VAL A 97 6.54 7.12 -6.36
C VAL A 97 6.67 5.70 -6.93
N PRO A 98 6.91 4.66 -6.11
CA PRO A 98 7.04 3.28 -6.58
C PRO A 98 5.80 2.78 -7.32
N ARG A 99 5.98 1.83 -8.23
CA ARG A 99 4.90 1.32 -9.11
C ARG A 99 3.69 0.78 -8.33
N LYS A 100 3.90 0.03 -7.24
CA LYS A 100 2.81 -0.51 -6.41
C LYS A 100 2.02 0.60 -5.72
N THR A 101 2.72 1.57 -5.12
CA THR A 101 2.12 2.74 -4.49
C THR A 101 1.37 3.61 -5.50
N THR A 102 1.94 3.86 -6.68
CA THR A 102 1.27 4.57 -7.79
C THR A 102 -0.04 3.90 -8.18
N LYS A 103 -0.06 2.56 -8.28
CA LYS A 103 -1.28 1.80 -8.56
C LYS A 103 -2.31 1.97 -7.44
N ALA A 104 -1.89 1.88 -6.18
CA ALA A 104 -2.77 2.05 -5.02
C ALA A 104 -3.43 3.43 -5.02
N ILE A 105 -2.62 4.50 -5.11
CA ILE A 105 -3.10 5.90 -5.15
C ILE A 105 -4.09 6.10 -6.29
N ARG A 106 -3.75 5.71 -7.53
CA ARG A 106 -4.64 5.93 -8.68
C ARG A 106 -5.91 5.10 -8.64
N THR A 107 -5.86 3.90 -8.06
CA THR A 107 -7.06 3.08 -7.87
C THR A 107 -7.99 3.73 -6.85
N ALA A 108 -7.45 4.24 -5.74
CA ALA A 108 -8.22 4.95 -4.73
C ALA A 108 -8.80 6.27 -5.25
N VAL A 109 -8.02 7.06 -5.99
CA VAL A 109 -8.50 8.30 -6.65
C VAL A 109 -9.62 7.99 -7.64
N GLY A 110 -9.48 6.94 -8.45
CA GLY A 110 -10.54 6.49 -9.35
C GLY A 110 -11.82 6.07 -8.61
N ALA A 111 -11.68 5.30 -7.53
CA ALA A 111 -12.79 4.90 -6.67
C ALA A 111 -13.48 6.13 -6.03
N TRP A 112 -12.68 7.10 -5.59
CA TRP A 112 -13.18 8.36 -5.06
C TRP A 112 -14.01 9.13 -6.08
N HIS A 113 -13.51 9.31 -7.31
CA HIS A 113 -14.29 9.96 -8.37
C HIS A 113 -15.59 9.20 -8.70
N ASN A 114 -15.58 7.87 -8.57
CA ASN A 114 -16.76 7.01 -8.78
C ASN A 114 -17.75 7.01 -7.60
N GLY A 115 -17.48 7.73 -6.51
CA GLY A 115 -18.38 7.81 -5.36
C GLY A 115 -17.99 6.94 -4.16
N THR A 116 -16.96 6.11 -4.26
CA THR A 116 -16.55 5.18 -3.21
C THR A 116 -15.44 5.77 -2.32
N PRO A 117 -15.70 6.07 -1.03
CA PRO A 117 -14.69 6.57 -0.12
C PRO A 117 -13.65 5.50 0.27
N PRO A 118 -12.45 5.88 0.75
CA PRO A 118 -11.42 4.95 1.20
C PRO A 118 -11.77 4.39 2.60
N GLU A 119 -12.71 3.45 2.63
CA GLU A 119 -13.20 2.77 3.83
C GLU A 119 -12.79 1.29 3.80
N ARG A 120 -11.49 1.04 3.99
CA ARG A 120 -10.95 -0.32 4.03
C ARG A 120 -10.19 -0.53 5.33
N PHE A 121 -10.25 -1.75 5.84
CA PHE A 121 -9.53 -2.15 7.05
C PHE A 121 -8.02 -2.23 6.79
N ASP A 122 -7.20 -1.79 7.75
CA ASP A 122 -5.75 -1.90 7.69
C ASP A 122 -5.30 -3.35 7.93
N THR A 123 -4.80 -3.98 6.88
CA THR A 123 -4.37 -5.39 6.90
C THR A 123 -2.93 -5.59 7.38
N LYS A 124 -2.18 -4.53 7.72
CA LYS A 124 -0.75 -4.62 8.07
C LYS A 124 -0.49 -5.51 9.29
N ALA A 125 -1.25 -5.30 10.37
CA ALA A 125 -1.07 -6.03 11.62
C ALA A 125 -1.48 -7.50 11.48
N GLU A 126 -2.63 -7.75 10.85
CA GLU A 126 -3.10 -9.10 10.52
C GLU A 126 -2.07 -9.86 9.68
N TRP A 127 -1.53 -9.22 8.63
CA TRP A 127 -0.52 -9.84 7.78
C TRP A 127 0.78 -10.13 8.55
N LEU A 128 1.21 -9.25 9.46
CA LEU A 128 2.39 -9.47 10.30
C LEU A 128 2.22 -10.68 11.22
N TYR A 129 1.04 -10.87 11.80
CA TYR A 129 0.72 -12.06 12.57
C TYR A 129 0.87 -13.32 11.71
N PHE A 130 0.26 -13.38 10.53
CA PHE A 130 0.37 -14.56 9.68
C PHE A 130 1.77 -14.78 9.09
N LYS A 131 2.55 -13.71 8.91
CA LYS A 131 3.93 -13.79 8.41
C LYS A 131 4.88 -14.56 9.34
N GLN A 132 4.54 -14.71 10.63
CA GLN A 132 5.39 -15.45 11.57
C GLN A 132 5.44 -16.95 11.27
N PHE A 133 4.44 -17.48 10.58
CA PHE A 133 4.38 -18.89 10.20
C PHE A 133 5.12 -19.15 8.88
N LYS A 134 5.64 -20.37 8.70
CA LYS A 134 6.41 -20.78 7.52
C LYS A 134 5.53 -21.20 6.33
N THR A 135 4.46 -20.44 6.06
CA THR A 135 3.62 -20.65 4.87
C THR A 135 4.35 -20.22 3.61
N LEU A 136 4.36 -21.05 2.56
CA LEU A 136 5.03 -20.74 1.29
C LEU A 136 4.31 -19.65 0.47
N ASP A 137 2.99 -19.65 0.54
CA ASP A 137 2.09 -18.83 -0.30
C ASP A 137 1.46 -17.64 0.45
N TYR A 138 1.73 -17.50 1.76
CA TYR A 138 1.12 -16.50 2.64
C TYR A 138 -0.42 -16.55 2.66
N SER A 139 -1.02 -17.74 2.52
CA SER A 139 -2.47 -17.99 2.46
C SER A 139 -3.24 -17.82 3.77
N GLN A 140 -2.71 -17.04 4.74
CA GLN A 140 -3.29 -16.84 6.08
C GLN A 140 -3.53 -18.16 6.85
N ARG A 141 -2.70 -19.17 6.58
CA ARG A 141 -2.71 -20.44 7.30
C ARG A 141 -1.73 -20.42 8.48
N VAL A 142 -1.99 -21.27 9.46
CA VAL A 142 -1.10 -21.48 10.61
C VAL A 142 -0.35 -22.79 10.38
N ILE A 143 0.94 -22.70 10.09
CA ILE A 143 1.84 -23.85 9.99
C ILE A 143 2.90 -23.70 11.08
N PRO A 144 2.76 -24.41 12.22
CA PRO A 144 3.75 -24.35 13.28
C PRO A 144 5.03 -25.08 12.85
N GLU A 145 6.17 -24.61 13.35
CA GLU A 145 7.43 -25.33 13.19
C GLU A 145 7.43 -26.54 14.14
N LEU A 146 7.76 -27.71 13.61
CA LEU A 146 7.95 -28.92 14.41
C LEU A 146 9.45 -29.07 14.69
N PRO A 147 9.92 -28.85 15.94
CA PRO A 147 11.33 -29.02 16.27
C PRO A 147 11.71 -30.51 16.29
N GLU A 148 13.00 -30.81 16.11
CA GLU A 148 13.52 -32.19 16.16
C GLU A 148 13.17 -32.91 17.47
N LYS A 149 13.25 -32.19 18.59
CA LYS A 149 12.95 -32.70 19.93
C LYS A 149 11.67 -32.08 20.48
N TYR A 150 10.55 -32.69 20.15
CA TYR A 150 9.22 -32.23 20.56
C TYR A 150 8.63 -33.05 21.72
N ARG A 151 9.35 -34.07 22.20
CA ARG A 151 8.96 -34.88 23.36
C ARG A 151 9.94 -34.68 24.53
N PRO A 152 9.46 -34.61 25.78
CA PRO A 152 10.30 -34.41 26.96
C PRO A 152 11.47 -35.40 27.08
N HIS A 153 11.25 -36.70 26.82
CA HIS A 153 12.31 -37.72 26.92
C HIS A 153 13.46 -37.52 25.93
N MET A 154 13.21 -36.91 24.76
CA MET A 154 14.25 -36.58 23.78
C MET A 154 15.19 -35.46 24.27
N ASN A 155 14.75 -34.69 25.26
CA ASN A 155 15.50 -33.61 25.91
C ASN A 155 16.24 -34.07 27.17
N GLY A 156 16.28 -35.38 27.46
CA GLY A 156 16.95 -35.93 28.64
C GLY A 156 16.11 -35.91 29.92
N ILE A 157 14.80 -35.66 29.81
CA ILE A 157 13.88 -35.82 30.94
C ILE A 157 13.57 -37.31 31.09
N ASP A 158 14.19 -37.94 32.09
CA ASP A 158 14.14 -39.39 32.33
C ASP A 158 12.73 -39.88 32.71
N ALA A 159 12.06 -39.16 33.62
CA ALA A 159 10.71 -39.47 34.07
C ALA A 159 9.85 -38.20 34.22
N PRO A 160 8.51 -38.34 34.23
CA PRO A 160 7.64 -37.23 34.58
C PRO A 160 7.99 -36.66 35.96
N PRO A 161 7.96 -35.33 36.16
CA PRO A 161 8.26 -34.73 37.45
C PRO A 161 7.22 -35.16 38.48
N LEU A 162 7.67 -35.80 39.57
CA LEU A 162 6.82 -36.15 40.70
C LEU A 162 6.75 -34.94 41.65
N PRO A 163 5.56 -34.36 41.89
CA PRO A 163 5.44 -33.28 42.87
C PRO A 163 5.68 -33.79 44.30
N ASP A 164 6.27 -32.96 45.15
CA ASP A 164 6.40 -33.28 46.57
C ASP A 164 5.06 -33.10 47.28
N TYR A 165 4.34 -34.21 47.45
CA TYR A 165 3.05 -34.25 48.14
C TYR A 165 3.10 -33.76 49.58
N ARG A 166 4.25 -33.82 50.26
CA ARG A 166 4.38 -33.30 51.63
C ARG A 166 4.45 -31.78 51.61
N ALA A 167 5.21 -31.20 50.67
CA ALA A 167 5.36 -29.76 50.54
C ALA A 167 4.06 -29.07 50.09
N ILE A 168 3.35 -29.62 49.10
CA ILE A 168 2.11 -29.01 48.58
C ILE A 168 0.94 -29.07 49.56
N ASN A 169 0.98 -30.00 50.53
CA ASN A 169 -0.06 -30.16 51.55
C ASN A 169 0.25 -29.38 52.84
N GLN A 170 1.36 -28.62 52.89
CA GLN A 170 1.62 -27.75 54.03
C GLN A 170 0.58 -26.63 54.13
N MET A 171 0.22 -26.28 55.35
CA MET A 171 -0.70 -25.17 55.58
C MET A 171 -0.08 -23.87 55.05
N PRO A 172 -0.77 -23.13 54.17
CA PRO A 172 -0.24 -21.88 53.66
C PRO A 172 -0.19 -20.83 54.76
N ALA A 173 0.71 -19.85 54.63
CA ALA A 173 1.00 -18.86 55.67
C ALA A 173 -0.24 -18.08 56.15
N TRP A 174 -1.20 -17.80 55.25
CA TRP A 174 -2.44 -17.11 55.60
C TRP A 174 -3.35 -17.97 56.49
N ALA A 175 -3.40 -19.28 56.27
CA ALA A 175 -4.20 -20.19 57.09
C ALA A 175 -3.55 -20.38 58.47
N ALA A 176 -2.21 -20.41 58.53
CA ALA A 176 -1.47 -20.41 59.79
C ALA A 176 -1.74 -19.14 60.62
N ALA A 177 -1.71 -17.96 59.99
CA ALA A 177 -2.00 -16.69 60.65
C ALA A 177 -3.46 -16.61 61.12
N GLU A 178 -4.41 -17.16 60.37
CA GLU A 178 -5.82 -17.20 60.78
C GLU A 178 -6.05 -18.18 61.95
N GLU A 179 -5.38 -19.32 61.97
CA GLU A 179 -5.35 -20.24 63.13
C GLU A 179 -4.84 -19.54 64.40
N GLU A 180 -3.78 -18.73 64.30
CA GLU A 180 -3.28 -17.94 65.42
C GLU A 180 -4.28 -16.87 65.87
N ARG A 181 -4.91 -16.16 64.92
CA ARG A 181 -5.96 -15.16 65.22
C ARG A 181 -7.16 -15.78 65.92
N LEU A 182 -7.61 -16.95 65.47
CA LEU A 182 -8.72 -17.69 66.07
C LEU A 182 -8.38 -18.19 67.48
N LYS A 183 -7.16 -18.70 67.70
CA LYS A 183 -6.66 -19.10 69.03
C LYS A 183 -6.62 -17.91 69.99
N ALA A 184 -6.10 -16.76 69.56
CA ALA A 184 -6.08 -15.53 70.36
C ALA A 184 -7.50 -15.06 70.72
N LYS A 185 -8.43 -15.11 69.75
CA LYS A 185 -9.84 -14.76 69.97
C LYS A 185 -10.55 -15.70 70.95
N LEU A 186 -10.25 -17.00 70.88
CA LEU A 186 -10.80 -18.00 71.81
C LEU A 186 -10.23 -17.85 73.22
N ALA A 187 -8.95 -17.54 73.35
CA ALA A 187 -8.31 -17.26 74.64
C ALA A 187 -8.89 -16.00 75.30
N ALA A 188 -9.11 -14.93 74.51
CA ALA A 188 -9.72 -13.69 75.00
C ALA A 188 -11.20 -13.83 75.40
N LYS A 189 -11.89 -14.88 74.94
CA LYS A 189 -13.30 -15.16 75.30
C LYS A 189 -13.46 -16.03 76.55
N LYS A 190 -12.36 -16.63 77.05
CA LYS A 190 -12.35 -17.47 78.26
C LYS A 190 -12.00 -16.70 79.55
N HIS A 191 -11.54 -15.46 79.42
CA HIS A 191 -11.41 -14.49 80.52
C HIS A 191 -12.58 -13.51 80.47
#